data_AF-A0A2V7I2R0-F1
#
_entry.id   AF-A0A2V7I2R0-F1
#
_cell.length_a   1.000
_cell.length_b   1.000
_cell.length_c   1.000
_cell.angle_alpha   90.00
_cell.angle_beta   90.00
_cell.angle_gamma   90.00
#
_symmetry.space_group_name_H-M   'P 1'
#
loop_
_entity.id
_entity.type
_entity.pdbx_description
1 polymer ?
#
loop_
_entity_poly.entity_id
_entity_poly.type
_entity_poly.pdbx_seq_one_letter_code
_entity_poly.pdbx_strand_id
1 'polypeptide(L)'
;MRKLIVGLVVVGLLAVGAPAMAQRADPLGLISSGAVLPYFGSGEGAIAPGSLSFLEVASPRSDNDGAHMFFFDASCHRQGQSVGLPLTTNDVEVLRVDDIGSGSPFAVPAQGLITLAQAASGGFTLRPLESPIHARVLWVNGAGDYIRILEPIA
;
A
#
# COMPACT_ATOMS: atom_id res chain seq x y z
N MET A 1 14.42 9.50 -43.91
CA MET A 1 14.50 10.15 -42.59
C MET A 1 13.41 9.64 -41.64
N ARG A 2 13.32 8.32 -41.42
CA ARG A 2 12.26 7.69 -40.57
C ARG A 2 12.83 6.79 -39.46
N LYS A 3 14.16 6.78 -39.29
CA LYS A 3 14.88 5.91 -38.35
C LYS A 3 15.47 6.66 -37.14
N LEU A 4 15.37 8.00 -37.12
CA LEU A 4 15.89 8.84 -36.02
C LEU A 4 14.86 9.11 -34.92
N ILE A 5 13.56 8.96 -35.19
CA ILE A 5 12.50 9.27 -34.21
C ILE A 5 12.35 8.14 -33.18
N VAL A 6 12.65 6.89 -33.53
CA VAL A 6 12.53 5.75 -32.61
C VAL A 6 13.65 5.73 -31.56
N GLY A 7 14.85 6.22 -31.91
CA GLY A 7 15.97 6.31 -30.98
C GLY A 7 15.75 7.33 -29.85
N LEU A 8 15.05 8.43 -30.14
CA LEU A 8 14.83 9.50 -29.15
C LEU A 8 13.75 9.14 -28.12
N VAL A 9 12.76 8.33 -28.50
CA VAL A 9 11.67 7.91 -27.59
C VAL A 9 12.17 6.88 -26.57
N VAL A 10 13.12 6.01 -26.95
CA VAL A 10 13.72 5.02 -26.03
C VAL A 10 14.72 5.66 -25.07
N VAL A 11 15.43 6.72 -25.49
CA VAL A 11 16.35 7.46 -24.60
C VAL A 11 15.59 8.40 -23.66
N GLY A 12 14.44 8.95 -24.08
CA GLY A 12 13.59 9.78 -23.22
C GLY A 12 12.94 9.03 -22.04
N LEU A 13 12.64 7.74 -22.19
CA LEU A 13 12.12 6.90 -21.10
C LEU A 13 13.21 6.50 -20.07
N LEU A 14 14.48 6.57 -20.44
CA LEU A 14 15.61 6.21 -19.57
C LEU A 14 16.22 7.43 -18.84
N ALA A 15 15.77 8.65 -19.14
CA ALA A 15 16.43 9.89 -18.72
C ALA A 15 15.57 10.84 -17.86
N VAL A 16 14.44 10.37 -17.28
CA VAL A 16 13.70 11.18 -16.29
C VAL A 16 13.40 10.33 -15.06
N GLY A 17 14.21 10.60 -14.04
CA GLY A 17 14.18 9.95 -12.75
C GLY A 17 15.59 9.56 -12.38
N ALA A 18 16.24 10.37 -11.54
CA ALA A 18 17.26 9.83 -10.66
C ALA A 18 16.75 8.49 -10.10
N PRO A 19 17.61 7.48 -9.85
CA PRO A 19 17.14 6.25 -9.21
C PRO A 19 16.30 6.69 -8.02
N ALA A 20 15.04 6.25 -7.98
CA ALA A 20 14.16 6.57 -6.87
C ALA A 20 15.00 6.41 -5.61
N MET A 21 15.08 7.45 -4.77
CA MET A 21 15.85 7.44 -3.53
C MET A 21 15.21 6.50 -2.50
N ALA A 22 14.97 5.27 -2.93
CA ALA A 22 14.61 4.07 -2.23
C ALA A 22 15.72 3.59 -1.30
N GLN A 23 16.98 3.97 -1.54
CA GLN A 23 18.09 3.49 -0.70
C GLN A 23 18.12 4.06 0.72
N ARG A 24 17.25 5.04 1.06
CA ARG A 24 17.06 5.49 2.45
C ARG A 24 15.72 5.07 3.06
N ALA A 25 14.77 4.65 2.24
CA ALA A 25 13.46 4.12 2.61
C ALA A 25 13.27 2.81 1.83
N ASP A 26 13.85 1.73 2.35
CA ASP A 26 14.10 0.46 1.65
C ASP A 26 12.81 -0.20 1.10
N PRO A 27 12.48 -0.05 -0.20
CA PRO A 27 11.30 -0.67 -0.80
C PRO A 27 11.56 -2.16 -1.09
N LEU A 28 12.83 -2.58 -1.19
CA LEU A 28 13.21 -3.98 -1.32
C LEU A 28 13.07 -4.70 0.03
N GLY A 29 13.37 -4.01 1.13
CA GLY A 29 13.05 -4.41 2.51
C GLY A 29 11.55 -4.54 2.74
N LEU A 30 10.75 -3.63 2.18
CA LEU A 30 9.28 -3.71 2.18
C LEU A 30 8.77 -4.94 1.42
N ILE A 31 9.22 -5.11 0.18
CA ILE A 31 8.86 -6.26 -0.67
C ILE A 31 9.34 -7.60 -0.05
N SER A 32 10.50 -7.61 0.60
CA SER A 32 11.02 -8.82 1.27
C SER A 32 10.39 -9.10 2.63
N SER A 33 9.61 -8.16 3.19
CA SER A 33 8.95 -8.32 4.50
C SER A 33 7.46 -8.64 4.41
N GLY A 34 6.82 -8.45 3.24
CA GLY A 34 5.44 -8.87 3.01
C GLY A 34 4.86 -8.34 1.69
N ALA A 35 3.63 -8.76 1.41
CA ALA A 35 2.84 -8.25 0.31
C ALA A 35 2.59 -6.74 0.46
N VAL A 36 2.84 -5.97 -0.60
CA VAL A 36 2.63 -4.51 -0.63
C VAL A 36 1.43 -4.17 -1.50
N LEU A 37 0.43 -3.51 -0.93
CA LEU A 37 -0.86 -3.23 -1.56
C LEU A 37 -1.02 -1.73 -1.83
N PRO A 38 -1.20 -1.28 -3.08
CA PRO A 38 -1.49 0.11 -3.37
C PRO A 38 -2.95 0.46 -3.01
N TYR A 39 -3.17 1.70 -2.60
CA TYR A 39 -4.50 2.24 -2.35
C TYR A 39 -4.61 3.71 -2.76
N PHE A 40 -5.83 4.12 -3.13
CA PHE A 40 -6.16 5.46 -3.61
C PHE A 40 -7.48 5.93 -2.99
N GLY A 41 -7.42 7.03 -2.26
CA GLY A 41 -8.56 7.65 -1.59
C GLY A 41 -8.89 9.05 -2.13
N SER A 42 -9.87 9.68 -1.49
CA SER A 42 -10.39 11.00 -1.86
C SER A 42 -9.70 12.12 -1.05
N GLY A 43 -8.42 12.37 -1.32
CA GLY A 43 -7.67 13.46 -0.67
C GLY A 43 -7.16 14.51 -1.66
N GLU A 44 -6.69 15.64 -1.12
CA GLU A 44 -6.01 16.66 -1.91
C GLU A 44 -4.73 16.07 -2.53
N GLY A 45 -4.55 16.27 -3.85
CA GLY A 45 -3.46 15.65 -4.60
C GLY A 45 -3.66 14.16 -4.94
N ALA A 46 -4.85 13.60 -4.72
CA ALA A 46 -5.17 12.24 -5.13
C ALA A 46 -5.16 12.10 -6.66
N ILE A 47 -4.62 10.98 -7.15
CA ILE A 47 -4.57 10.67 -8.59
C ILE A 47 -5.98 10.59 -9.21
N ALA A 48 -6.97 10.19 -8.42
CA ALA A 48 -8.36 10.11 -8.84
C ALA A 48 -9.27 10.67 -7.72
N PRO A 49 -9.62 11.96 -7.77
CA PRO A 49 -10.49 12.58 -6.78
C PRO A 49 -11.83 11.83 -6.63
N GLY A 50 -12.35 11.77 -5.41
CA GLY A 50 -13.57 11.01 -5.10
C GLY A 50 -13.41 9.49 -5.10
N SER A 51 -12.17 8.98 -5.19
CA SER A 51 -11.91 7.54 -5.06
C SER A 51 -12.02 7.05 -3.63
N LEU A 52 -12.37 5.78 -3.49
CA LEU A 52 -12.43 5.06 -2.21
C LEU A 52 -11.63 3.77 -2.33
N SER A 53 -10.96 3.37 -1.26
CA SER A 53 -10.25 2.08 -1.22
C SER A 53 -10.69 1.25 -0.03
N PHE A 54 -11.06 0.01 -0.30
CA PHE A 54 -11.42 -0.98 0.71
C PHE A 54 -10.34 -2.05 0.73
N LEU A 55 -9.70 -2.27 1.87
CA LEU A 55 -8.80 -3.39 2.09
C LEU A 55 -9.65 -4.56 2.60
N GLU A 56 -9.52 -5.69 1.92
CA GLU A 56 -10.03 -6.97 2.38
C GLU A 56 -8.83 -7.82 2.81
N VAL A 57 -8.86 -8.32 4.04
CA VAL A 57 -7.82 -9.21 4.59
C VAL A 57 -8.48 -10.44 5.18
N ALA A 58 -7.92 -11.60 4.90
CA ALA A 58 -8.38 -12.88 5.45
C ALA A 58 -7.21 -13.67 6.04
N SER A 59 -7.47 -14.39 7.14
CA SER A 59 -6.51 -15.30 7.77
C SER A 59 -6.96 -16.76 7.61
N PRO A 60 -6.69 -17.41 6.47
CA PRO A 60 -7.35 -18.67 6.09
C PRO A 60 -6.87 -19.90 6.86
N ARG A 61 -5.71 -19.83 7.55
CA ARG A 61 -5.04 -21.03 8.08
C ARG A 61 -4.91 -21.06 9.59
N SER A 62 -4.60 -19.93 10.21
CA SER A 62 -4.48 -19.82 11.67
C SER A 62 -4.69 -18.38 12.10
N ASP A 63 -4.63 -18.14 13.41
CA ASP A 63 -4.68 -16.81 13.98
C ASP A 63 -3.46 -15.99 13.59
N ASN A 64 -3.67 -14.68 13.49
CA ASN A 64 -2.67 -13.62 13.29
C ASN A 64 -3.01 -12.48 14.27
N ASP A 65 -3.03 -12.79 15.57
CA ASP A 65 -3.46 -11.84 16.63
C ASP A 65 -2.58 -10.58 16.71
N GLY A 66 -1.34 -10.69 16.26
CA GLY A 66 -0.38 -9.58 16.18
C GLY A 66 -0.33 -8.90 14.82
N ALA A 67 -1.28 -9.11 13.91
CA ALA A 67 -1.28 -8.48 12.60
C ALA A 67 -1.57 -6.97 12.69
N HIS A 68 -0.81 -6.21 11.93
CA HIS A 68 -0.84 -4.76 11.90
C HIS A 68 -0.72 -4.26 10.46
N MET A 69 -1.40 -3.15 10.18
CA MET A 69 -1.31 -2.41 8.93
C MET A 69 -0.25 -1.33 9.02
N PHE A 70 0.58 -1.28 8.00
CA PHE A 70 1.66 -0.34 7.86
C PHE A 70 1.47 0.49 6.58
N PHE A 71 1.16 1.78 6.73
CA PHE A 71 1.04 2.77 5.66
C PHE A 71 2.34 3.48 5.24
N PHE A 72 2.49 3.67 3.94
CA PHE A 72 3.56 4.44 3.31
C PHE A 72 2.94 5.44 2.34
N ASP A 73 3.53 6.62 2.22
CA ASP A 73 3.11 7.61 1.23
C ASP A 73 3.60 7.27 -0.19
N ALA A 74 3.25 8.10 -1.17
CA ALA A 74 3.70 7.96 -2.56
C ALA A 74 5.23 8.07 -2.73
N SER A 75 5.94 8.62 -1.75
CA SER A 75 7.40 8.67 -1.71
C SER A 75 8.01 7.46 -0.99
N CYS A 76 7.20 6.41 -0.71
CA CYS A 76 7.57 5.21 0.04
C CYS A 76 8.07 5.49 1.46
N HIS A 77 7.75 6.64 2.05
CA HIS A 77 8.11 6.93 3.44
C HIS A 77 7.05 6.37 4.37
N ARG A 78 7.51 5.74 5.46
CA ARG A 78 6.67 5.23 6.55
C ARG A 78 5.87 6.38 7.16
N GLN A 79 4.56 6.22 7.27
CA GLN A 79 3.66 7.21 7.86
C GLN A 79 3.01 6.68 9.13
N GLY A 80 3.10 7.47 10.20
CA GLY A 80 2.45 7.22 11.48
C GLY A 80 2.85 5.91 12.18
N GLN A 81 2.09 5.59 13.23
CA GLN A 81 2.15 4.28 13.89
C GLN A 81 1.40 3.25 13.06
N SER A 82 1.74 1.97 13.22
CA SER A 82 0.95 0.88 12.66
C SER A 82 -0.46 0.83 13.27
N VAL A 83 -1.44 0.35 12.52
CA VAL A 83 -2.82 0.16 13.00
C VAL A 83 -3.06 -1.34 13.22
N GLY A 84 -3.51 -1.71 14.42
CA GLY A 84 -3.78 -3.11 14.75
C GLY A 84 -4.94 -3.68 13.93
N LEU A 85 -4.77 -4.90 13.46
CA LEU A 85 -5.75 -5.68 12.71
C LEU A 85 -5.67 -7.14 13.19
N PRO A 86 -6.03 -7.44 14.44
CA PRO A 86 -6.02 -8.81 14.94
C PRO A 86 -7.01 -9.65 14.12
N LEU A 87 -6.55 -10.80 13.62
CA LEU A 87 -7.37 -11.71 12.81
C LEU A 87 -7.34 -13.09 13.43
N THR A 88 -8.51 -13.69 13.66
CA THR A 88 -8.61 -15.10 14.04
C THR A 88 -8.74 -16.00 12.81
N THR A 89 -8.63 -17.31 13.03
CA THR A 89 -8.65 -18.31 11.96
C THR A 89 -9.99 -18.28 11.19
N ASN A 90 -9.90 -18.12 9.87
CA ASN A 90 -11.01 -17.93 8.92
C ASN A 90 -11.72 -16.57 9.03
N ASP A 91 -11.17 -15.61 9.77
CA ASP A 91 -11.71 -14.25 9.73
C ASP A 91 -11.44 -13.60 8.38
N VAL A 92 -12.40 -12.76 8.00
CA VAL A 92 -12.32 -11.85 6.86
C VAL A 92 -12.73 -10.47 7.35
N GLU A 93 -11.81 -9.52 7.28
CA GLU A 93 -12.05 -8.13 7.66
C GLU A 93 -12.05 -7.25 6.40
N VAL A 94 -13.03 -6.34 6.32
CA VAL A 94 -13.16 -5.37 5.22
C VAL A 94 -13.22 -3.97 5.80
N LEU A 95 -12.25 -3.14 5.43
CA LEU A 95 -12.05 -1.83 6.01
C LEU A 95 -11.81 -0.77 4.94
N ARG A 96 -12.43 0.41 5.11
CA ARG A 96 -12.19 1.57 4.24
C ARG A 96 -10.86 2.22 4.64
N VAL A 97 -9.83 2.05 3.82
CA VAL A 97 -8.45 2.42 4.13
C VAL A 97 -8.26 3.93 4.18
N ASP A 98 -8.88 4.65 3.25
CA ASP A 98 -8.72 6.09 3.09
C ASP A 98 -9.35 6.92 4.21
N ASP A 99 -10.07 6.27 5.13
CA ASP A 99 -10.70 6.91 6.30
C ASP A 99 -10.03 6.50 7.63
N ILE A 100 -8.97 5.68 7.58
CA ILE A 100 -8.30 5.22 8.80
C ILE A 100 -7.55 6.39 9.43
N GLY A 101 -7.93 6.71 10.68
CA GLY A 101 -7.29 7.78 11.43
C GLY A 101 -7.60 9.18 10.91
N SER A 102 -8.70 9.37 10.15
CA SER A 102 -9.16 10.69 9.75
C SER A 102 -9.38 11.57 10.99
N GLY A 103 -8.73 12.75 11.02
CA GLY A 103 -8.75 13.67 12.16
C GLY A 103 -7.68 13.43 13.25
N SER A 104 -6.81 12.44 13.09
CA SER A 104 -5.65 12.21 13.98
C SER A 104 -4.37 12.87 13.42
N PRO A 105 -3.43 13.34 14.26
CA PRO A 105 -2.09 13.73 13.80
C PRO A 105 -1.29 12.56 13.19
N PHE A 106 -1.80 11.33 13.30
CA PHE A 106 -1.28 10.13 12.66
C PHE A 106 -2.15 9.67 11.47
N ALA A 107 -2.89 10.60 10.86
CA ALA A 107 -3.77 10.30 9.74
C ALA A 107 -3.04 9.53 8.64
N VAL A 108 -3.67 8.45 8.19
CA VAL A 108 -3.18 7.67 7.06
C VAL A 108 -3.19 8.58 5.82
N PRO A 109 -2.15 8.53 4.97
CA PRO A 109 -2.15 9.29 3.72
C PRO A 109 -3.40 8.99 2.90
N ALA A 110 -3.90 9.95 2.13
CA ALA A 110 -5.05 9.70 1.25
C ALA A 110 -4.75 8.68 0.14
N GLN A 111 -3.48 8.43 -0.15
CA GLN A 111 -3.02 7.45 -1.13
C GLN A 111 -1.61 6.98 -0.81
N GLY A 112 -1.27 5.78 -1.24
CA GLY A 112 0.07 5.22 -1.06
C GLY A 112 0.08 3.70 -1.06
N LEU A 113 0.88 3.13 -0.17
CA LEU A 113 1.06 1.68 -0.03
C LEU A 113 0.70 1.22 1.39
N ILE A 114 0.18 0.01 1.48
CA ILE A 114 -0.10 -0.71 2.73
C ILE A 114 0.74 -1.99 2.69
N THR A 115 1.28 -2.37 3.83
CA THR A 115 1.76 -3.75 4.03
C THR A 115 1.22 -4.29 5.35
N LEU A 116 1.08 -5.60 5.43
CA LEU A 116 0.56 -6.33 6.57
C LEU A 116 1.68 -7.16 7.18
N ALA A 117 1.94 -6.92 8.45
CA ALA A 117 3.06 -7.51 9.17
C ALA A 117 2.74 -7.58 10.66
N GLN A 118 3.56 -8.29 11.43
CA GLN A 118 3.55 -8.13 12.87
C GLN A 118 4.21 -6.82 13.28
N ALA A 119 3.68 -6.19 14.33
CA ALA A 119 4.35 -5.10 15.01
C ALA A 119 5.33 -5.61 16.06
N ALA A 120 6.60 -5.21 15.99
CA ALA A 120 7.50 -5.32 17.14
C ALA A 120 7.03 -4.39 18.28
N SER A 121 7.56 -4.59 19.49
CA SER A 121 7.26 -3.74 20.65
C SER A 121 7.44 -2.25 20.29
N GLY A 122 6.32 -1.52 20.19
CA GLY A 122 6.30 -0.10 19.83
C GLY A 122 5.61 0.25 18.50
N GLY A 123 5.24 -0.72 17.63
CA GLY A 123 4.40 -0.42 16.44
C GLY A 123 5.10 0.28 15.27
N PHE A 124 6.43 0.35 15.28
CA PHE A 124 7.25 1.01 14.24
C PHE A 124 8.01 0.04 13.34
N THR A 125 8.39 -1.13 13.88
CA THR A 125 9.18 -2.12 13.16
C THR A 125 8.29 -3.26 12.70
N LEU A 126 8.41 -3.61 11.42
CA LEU A 126 7.72 -4.72 10.80
C LEU A 126 8.45 -6.03 11.09
N ARG A 127 7.69 -7.07 11.46
CA ARG A 127 8.15 -8.45 11.56
C ARG A 127 7.26 -9.35 10.69
N PRO A 128 7.77 -10.49 10.19
CA PRO A 128 6.95 -11.41 9.41
C PRO A 128 5.70 -11.87 10.18
N LEU A 129 4.61 -12.11 9.44
CA LEU A 129 3.41 -12.74 9.99
C LEU A 129 3.70 -14.18 10.42
N GLU A 130 2.96 -14.65 11.42
CA GLU A 130 3.05 -16.03 11.91
C GLU A 130 2.41 -17.03 10.95
N SER A 131 1.47 -16.56 10.13
CA SER A 131 0.69 -17.38 9.21
C SER A 131 0.35 -16.63 7.93
N PRO A 132 0.23 -17.32 6.78
CA PRO A 132 -0.17 -16.68 5.54
C PRO A 132 -1.54 -16.02 5.66
N ILE A 133 -1.66 -14.85 5.03
CA ILE A 133 -2.91 -14.12 4.85
C ILE A 133 -3.22 -14.01 3.37
N HIS A 134 -4.49 -13.78 3.05
CA HIS A 134 -4.92 -13.28 1.76
C HIS A 134 -5.31 -11.81 1.91
N ALA A 135 -4.82 -10.94 1.04
CA ALA A 135 -5.15 -9.53 1.09
C ALA A 135 -5.28 -8.93 -0.30
N ARG A 136 -6.28 -8.07 -0.48
CA ARG A 136 -6.52 -7.32 -1.73
C ARG A 136 -7.13 -5.97 -1.43
N VAL A 137 -6.91 -5.00 -2.33
CA VAL A 137 -7.58 -3.71 -2.26
C VAL A 137 -8.62 -3.62 -3.37
N LEU A 138 -9.86 -3.28 -3.01
CA LEU A 138 -10.91 -2.90 -3.94
C LEU A 138 -10.88 -1.38 -4.06
N TRP A 139 -10.53 -0.89 -5.24
CA TRP A 139 -10.51 0.53 -5.55
C TRP A 139 -11.72 0.92 -6.38
N VAL A 140 -12.53 1.82 -5.82
CA VAL A 140 -13.61 2.50 -6.52
C VAL A 140 -13.06 3.83 -7.02
N ASN A 141 -12.91 3.97 -8.33
CA ASN A 141 -12.42 5.20 -8.94
C ASN A 141 -13.60 6.14 -9.24
N GLY A 142 -13.72 7.21 -8.44
CA GLY A 142 -14.79 8.20 -8.60
C GLY A 142 -14.67 9.10 -9.83
N ALA A 143 -13.46 9.29 -10.37
CA ALA A 143 -13.22 10.13 -11.55
C ALA A 143 -13.44 9.39 -12.87
N GLY A 144 -13.13 8.10 -12.90
CA GLY A 144 -13.22 7.23 -14.06
C GLY A 144 -14.45 6.31 -14.07
N ASP A 145 -15.27 6.34 -13.02
CA ASP A 145 -16.48 5.53 -12.83
C ASP A 145 -16.26 4.03 -13.08
N TYR A 146 -15.27 3.46 -12.40
CA TYR A 146 -14.98 2.04 -12.48
C TYR A 146 -14.52 1.46 -11.14
N ILE A 147 -14.58 0.14 -11.03
CA ILE A 147 -14.06 -0.61 -9.88
C ILE A 147 -12.92 -1.52 -10.36
N ARG A 148 -11.83 -1.58 -9.60
CA ARG A 148 -10.72 -2.51 -9.85
C ARG A 148 -10.28 -3.19 -8.56
N ILE A 149 -9.80 -4.41 -8.72
CA ILE A 149 -9.03 -5.08 -7.68
C ILE A 149 -7.57 -4.73 -7.93
N LEU A 150 -6.91 -4.23 -6.89
CA LEU A 150 -5.48 -3.99 -6.85
C LEU A 150 -4.84 -5.16 -6.11
N GLU A 151 -4.07 -5.94 -6.86
CA GLU A 151 -3.33 -7.08 -6.31
C GLU A 151 -2.05 -6.60 -5.62
N PRO A 152 -1.51 -7.40 -4.68
CA PRO A 152 -0.20 -7.16 -4.11
C PRO A 152 0.89 -6.99 -5.17
N ILE A 153 1.76 -6.01 -4.95
CA ILE A 153 2.99 -5.81 -5.69
C ILE A 153 4.08 -6.50 -4.88
N ALA A 154 4.39 -7.73 -5.30
CA ALA A 154 5.34 -8.69 -4.71
C ALA A 154 4.81 -9.62 -3.62
#